data_AF-A0AAD4G9R3-F1
#
_entry.id   AF-A0AAD4G9R3-F1
#
_cell.length_a   1.000
_cell.length_b   1.000
_cell.length_c   1.000
_cell.angle_alpha   90.00
_cell.angle_beta   90.00
_cell.angle_gamma   90.00
#
_symmetry.space_group_name_H-M   'P 1'
#
loop_
_entity.id
_entity.type
_entity.pdbx_description
1 polymer ?
#
loop_
_entity_poly.entity_id
_entity_poly.type
_entity_poly.pdbx_seq_one_letter_code
_entity_poly.pdbx_strand_id
1 'polypeptide(L)'
;MSSDDDIEIIEKVDASLPGNNDICQLCSANLNCLSPAKRQEHYSEHKSGVHISARATKRTRPRSSVGTSQRKTTPMKLKFRKKSAESAAPEDIFWYPAQAEAPPDNYTPGILPILKDALKQSNKKGATQRAVLCYERTPHIYRESFDVGWGCGYRNFLMLCAALMDQPLQTLYFPHLDDPISPSVRNLQRWLEDAWKHGYDDIGARELEHKLVDTKKKLGTGELYVAFTSRKIPCMLVEFNLQNSPKGFDTLTEWVANYFTEKPEGDINKILRTASPIVTTNKMPIIMQYEGHSVTIVGYELAKSGKINLLAFNPSNRVDEIIRQAALNVSTSVGWASSSSVSLGKTRRSDRSKSPAPKKRSRTNQDPDDGIVSIPDSEDENLENARRAVSLKSTPDPDKVIRAFKLNPPKLKHEYQLLYFTMGDPLSDEEQNERKVVYSVREC
;
A
#
# COMPACT_ATOMS: atom_id res chain seq x y z
N MET A 1 -61.11 14.55 7.72
CA MET A 1 -61.18 13.45 8.70
C MET A 1 -59.99 12.55 8.36
N SER A 2 -58.75 12.82 8.78
CA SER A 2 -58.26 13.44 10.02
C SER A 2 -58.73 12.69 11.26
N SER A 3 -57.86 11.79 11.73
CA SER A 3 -57.71 11.25 13.09
C SER A 3 -56.94 9.93 13.00
N ASP A 4 -55.97 9.60 13.85
CA ASP A 4 -54.91 10.39 14.52
C ASP A 4 -53.84 9.35 14.96
N ASP A 5 -52.63 9.79 15.29
CA ASP A 5 -51.59 8.90 15.83
C ASP A 5 -51.90 8.48 17.26
N ASP A 6 -51.77 7.18 17.57
CA ASP A 6 -51.64 6.68 18.95
C ASP A 6 -50.57 5.57 18.98
N ILE A 7 -49.34 5.95 19.35
CA ILE A 7 -48.26 5.02 19.70
C ILE A 7 -48.26 4.86 21.22
N GLU A 8 -48.76 3.73 21.70
CA GLU A 8 -48.81 3.42 23.12
C GLU A 8 -47.41 3.05 23.66
N ILE A 9 -46.81 3.95 24.44
CA ILE A 9 -45.52 3.71 25.13
C ILE A 9 -45.79 3.09 26.49
N ILE A 10 -45.43 1.81 26.67
CA ILE A 10 -45.45 1.16 27.98
C ILE A 10 -44.05 0.70 28.39
N GLU A 11 -43.59 1.37 29.46
CA GLU A 11 -42.47 1.11 30.38
C GLU A 11 -41.01 1.06 29.89
N LYS A 12 -40.22 1.89 30.59
CA LYS A 12 -38.75 1.93 30.57
C LYS A 12 -38.21 0.82 31.46
N VAL A 13 -37.12 0.17 31.03
CA VAL A 13 -36.26 -0.59 31.93
C VAL A 13 -34.90 0.10 32.01
N ASP A 14 -34.45 0.37 33.24
CA ASP A 14 -33.16 1.01 33.49
C ASP A 14 -32.00 0.10 33.05
N ALA A 15 -31.11 0.63 32.21
CA ALA A 15 -29.85 0.02 31.86
C ALA A 15 -28.72 1.03 32.01
N SER A 16 -28.55 1.54 33.24
CA SER A 16 -27.33 2.21 33.67
C SER A 16 -26.15 1.22 33.65
N LEU A 17 -25.59 0.97 32.46
CA LEU A 17 -24.37 0.20 32.25
C LEU A 17 -23.16 1.13 32.42
N PRO A 18 -22.33 0.94 33.47
CA PRO A 18 -21.16 1.78 33.69
C PRO A 18 -19.97 1.29 32.86
N GLY A 19 -19.51 2.11 31.91
CA GLY A 19 -18.20 1.91 31.27
C GLY A 19 -18.13 2.07 29.76
N ASN A 20 -18.35 3.29 29.25
CA ASN A 20 -17.74 3.72 27.97
C ASN A 20 -17.57 5.26 27.83
N ASN A 21 -17.54 5.99 28.94
CA ASN A 21 -17.58 7.47 28.97
C ASN A 21 -16.21 8.14 29.15
N ASP A 22 -15.12 7.41 28.90
CA ASP A 22 -13.76 7.83 29.25
C ASP A 22 -12.94 8.34 28.06
N ILE A 23 -13.58 8.54 26.90
CA ILE A 23 -13.03 9.26 25.74
C ILE A 23 -13.98 10.40 25.38
N CYS A 24 -13.45 11.63 25.31
CA CYS A 24 -14.21 12.80 24.89
C CYS A 24 -14.55 12.72 23.40
N GLN A 25 -15.84 12.56 23.08
CA GLN A 25 -16.32 12.43 21.70
C GLN A 25 -16.08 13.66 20.79
N LEU A 26 -15.63 14.79 21.35
CA LEU A 26 -15.38 16.04 20.60
C LEU A 26 -13.89 16.27 20.27
N CYS A 27 -12.96 15.59 20.94
CA CYS A 27 -11.51 15.78 20.73
C CYS A 27 -10.66 14.53 20.98
N SER A 28 -11.30 13.39 21.22
CA SER A 28 -10.69 12.09 21.54
C SER A 28 -9.75 12.08 22.76
N ALA A 29 -9.81 13.11 23.62
CA ALA A 29 -9.05 13.17 24.85
C ALA A 29 -9.53 12.10 25.86
N ASN A 30 -8.58 11.39 26.47
CA ASN A 30 -8.87 10.38 27.47
C ASN A 30 -9.19 11.03 28.84
N LEU A 31 -10.39 10.79 29.36
CA LEU A 31 -10.94 11.42 30.56
C LEU A 31 -10.89 10.51 31.81
N ASN A 32 -10.30 9.31 31.73
CA ASN A 32 -10.22 8.36 32.86
C ASN A 32 -9.71 9.01 34.15
N CYS A 33 -8.71 9.88 34.05
CA CYS A 33 -8.06 10.54 35.19
C CYS A 33 -8.78 11.79 35.73
N LEU A 34 -9.97 12.14 35.21
CA LEU A 34 -10.74 13.31 35.63
C LEU A 34 -11.96 12.92 36.47
N SER A 35 -12.19 13.66 37.56
CA SER A 35 -13.42 13.54 38.35
C SER A 35 -14.65 14.02 37.54
N PRO A 36 -15.89 13.59 37.87
CA PRO A 36 -17.09 13.98 37.13
C PRO A 36 -17.24 15.50 36.94
N ALA A 37 -16.92 16.30 37.96
CA ALA A 37 -16.91 17.76 37.87
C ALA A 37 -15.92 18.29 36.82
N LYS A 38 -14.70 17.72 36.76
CA LYS A 38 -13.68 18.10 35.76
C LYS A 38 -14.00 17.59 34.36
N ARG A 39 -14.72 16.46 34.23
CA ARG A 39 -15.27 16.01 32.94
C ARG A 39 -16.32 17.01 32.44
N GLN A 40 -17.22 17.47 33.32
CA GLN A 40 -18.22 18.48 32.98
C GLN A 40 -17.58 19.84 32.62
N GLU A 41 -16.52 20.25 33.32
CA GLU A 41 -15.70 21.42 33.00
C GLU A 41 -15.10 21.29 31.60
N HIS A 42 -14.42 20.18 31.29
CA HIS A 42 -13.88 19.88 29.96
C HIS A 42 -14.94 19.93 28.83
N TYR A 43 -16.13 19.37 29.06
CA TYR A 43 -17.24 19.49 28.08
C TYR A 43 -17.81 20.91 27.96
N SER A 44 -17.65 21.74 28.99
CA SER A 44 -18.07 23.15 28.98
C SER A 44 -17.05 24.03 28.25
N GLU A 45 -15.75 23.72 28.35
CA GLU A 45 -14.68 24.37 27.58
C GLU A 45 -14.91 24.23 26.06
N HIS A 46 -15.25 23.02 25.58
CA HIS A 46 -15.61 22.80 24.17
C HIS A 46 -16.78 23.67 23.69
N LYS A 47 -17.79 23.87 24.54
CA LYS A 47 -18.95 24.74 24.23
C LYS A 47 -18.60 26.23 24.25
N SER A 48 -17.51 26.63 24.90
CA SER A 48 -17.03 28.02 24.97
C SER A 48 -16.09 28.41 23.82
N GLY A 49 -15.68 27.46 22.97
CA GLY A 49 -14.90 27.72 21.75
C GLY A 49 -13.40 27.97 21.97
N VAL A 50 -12.84 27.62 23.14
CA VAL A 50 -11.43 27.83 23.45
C VAL A 50 -10.61 26.56 23.19
N HIS A 51 -9.75 26.57 22.18
CA HIS A 51 -8.80 25.49 21.92
C HIS A 51 -7.71 25.42 23.00
N ILE A 52 -7.61 24.29 23.72
CA ILE A 52 -6.49 23.99 24.63
C ILE A 52 -5.72 22.77 24.13
N SER A 53 -4.43 22.98 23.82
CA SER A 53 -3.48 21.90 23.51
C SER A 53 -2.95 21.26 24.80
N ALA A 54 -2.98 19.93 24.88
CA ALA A 54 -2.66 19.19 26.10
C ALA A 54 -1.16 19.29 26.47
N ARG A 55 -0.87 20.00 27.57
CA ARG A 55 0.49 20.24 28.08
C ARG A 55 0.97 19.06 28.95
N ALA A 56 1.91 18.27 28.45
CA ALA A 56 2.48 17.13 29.18
C ALA A 56 3.18 17.53 30.50
N THR A 57 2.73 16.96 31.63
CA THR A 57 3.32 17.18 32.95
C THR A 57 4.53 16.27 33.21
N LYS A 58 5.73 16.85 33.32
CA LYS A 58 6.96 16.13 33.71
C LYS A 58 6.95 15.79 35.20
N ARG A 59 7.20 14.53 35.56
CA ARG A 59 7.50 14.11 36.95
C ARG A 59 8.99 14.32 37.26
N THR A 60 9.28 15.04 38.33
CA THR A 60 10.64 15.24 38.86
C THR A 60 11.10 14.08 39.75
N ARG A 61 12.38 13.68 39.65
CA ARG A 61 13.07 12.82 40.63
C ARG A 61 14.11 13.66 41.40
N PRO A 62 14.35 13.36 42.70
CA PRO A 62 15.31 14.10 43.51
C PRO A 62 16.76 13.72 43.18
N ARG A 63 17.68 14.58 43.61
CA ARG A 63 19.11 14.60 43.27
C ARG A 63 19.92 14.40 44.55
N SER A 64 20.84 13.44 44.57
CA SER A 64 21.85 13.28 45.62
C SER A 64 23.25 13.26 45.01
N SER A 65 24.20 13.91 45.68
CA SER A 65 25.54 14.24 45.19
C SER A 65 26.65 13.58 46.01
N VAL A 66 27.83 13.42 45.38
CA VAL A 66 29.24 13.30 45.88
C VAL A 66 29.94 12.44 44.80
N GLY A 67 30.95 12.90 44.05
CA GLY A 67 32.30 13.29 44.46
C GLY A 67 33.20 12.03 44.42
N THR A 68 34.21 11.88 43.54
CA THR A 68 35.50 12.61 43.59
C THR A 68 36.35 12.39 42.31
N SER A 69 37.35 13.27 42.08
CA SER A 69 38.51 13.18 41.13
C SER A 69 39.20 11.79 41.06
N GLN A 70 40.01 11.39 40.07
CA GLN A 70 40.67 12.05 38.89
C GLN A 70 40.90 10.96 37.78
N ARG A 71 41.70 11.04 36.69
CA ARG A 71 42.79 11.95 36.25
C ARG A 71 42.75 12.20 34.72
N LYS A 72 43.86 12.05 33.96
CA LYS A 72 43.96 12.20 32.49
C LYS A 72 45.06 11.30 31.90
N THR A 73 44.82 10.71 30.72
CA THR A 73 45.82 10.53 29.63
C THR A 73 45.09 10.45 28.28
N THR A 74 45.72 10.92 27.21
CA THR A 74 45.27 10.80 25.80
C THR A 74 46.42 10.27 24.96
N PRO A 75 46.13 9.50 23.90
CA PRO A 75 46.51 9.99 22.57
C PRO A 75 45.44 9.80 21.48
N MET A 76 45.79 10.29 20.28
CA MET A 76 44.93 10.77 19.20
C MET A 76 44.08 9.72 18.43
N LYS A 77 42.80 10.11 18.22
CA LYS A 77 42.01 10.04 16.98
C LYS A 77 42.07 8.75 16.11
N LEU A 78 40.96 8.01 16.10
CA LEU A 78 40.35 7.55 14.84
C LEU A 78 38.84 7.87 14.88
N LYS A 79 38.35 8.71 13.95
CA LYS A 79 36.97 9.23 13.97
C LYS A 79 35.95 8.21 13.43
N PHE A 80 35.69 7.13 14.17
CA PHE A 80 34.41 6.43 14.02
C PHE A 80 33.30 7.27 14.65
N ARG A 81 32.45 7.84 13.80
CA ARG A 81 31.32 8.67 14.21
C ARG A 81 30.22 7.77 14.81
N LYS A 82 30.37 7.39 16.09
CA LYS A 82 29.29 6.84 16.90
C LYS A 82 28.12 7.82 16.85
N LYS A 83 27.09 7.49 16.08
CA LYS A 83 25.80 8.18 16.11
C LYS A 83 25.18 7.80 17.46
N SER A 84 25.12 8.76 18.38
CA SER A 84 24.45 8.59 19.67
C SER A 84 22.98 8.23 19.43
N ALA A 85 22.50 7.19 20.11
CA ALA A 85 21.10 6.82 20.09
C ALA A 85 20.29 7.87 20.86
N GLU A 86 19.52 8.69 20.14
CA GLU A 86 18.25 9.32 20.57
C GLU A 86 17.66 10.15 19.42
N SER A 87 17.40 9.45 18.32
CA SER A 87 16.40 9.82 17.32
C SER A 87 16.09 8.51 16.60
N ALA A 88 15.05 7.80 17.04
CA ALA A 88 14.58 6.64 16.33
C ALA A 88 14.26 7.09 14.89
N ALA A 89 14.84 6.41 13.90
CA ALA A 89 14.23 6.44 12.58
C ALA A 89 12.80 5.90 12.74
N PRO A 90 11.80 6.41 12.00
CA PRO A 90 10.47 5.80 12.02
C PRO A 90 10.61 4.40 11.43
N GLU A 91 10.72 3.39 12.29
CA GLU A 91 10.90 2.01 11.87
C GLU A 91 9.60 1.52 11.23
N ASP A 92 9.72 0.96 10.02
CA ASP A 92 8.69 0.10 9.42
C ASP A 92 7.34 0.82 9.18
N ILE A 93 7.40 2.01 8.57
CA ILE A 93 6.20 2.75 8.11
C ILE A 93 5.43 1.90 7.09
N PHE A 94 4.13 1.74 7.35
CA PHE A 94 3.19 1.19 6.37
C PHE A 94 2.57 2.28 5.51
N TRP A 95 2.52 2.01 4.21
CA TRP A 95 2.01 2.92 3.19
C TRP A 95 1.09 2.17 2.22
N TYR A 96 0.00 2.83 1.78
CA TYR A 96 -0.96 2.30 0.82
C TYR A 96 -1.43 3.37 -0.19
N PRO A 97 -1.93 2.98 -1.38
CA PRO A 97 -2.10 3.90 -2.52
C PRO A 97 -3.04 5.11 -2.35
N ALA A 98 -3.92 5.14 -1.35
CA ALA A 98 -4.81 6.26 -1.06
C ALA A 98 -4.25 7.28 -0.05
N GLN A 99 -3.07 7.05 0.53
CA GLN A 99 -2.39 8.06 1.37
C GLN A 99 -1.90 9.25 0.53
N ALA A 100 -1.87 10.45 1.13
CA ALA A 100 -1.40 11.66 0.44
C ALA A 100 0.13 11.73 0.33
N GLU A 101 0.84 11.06 1.25
CA GLU A 101 2.29 10.97 1.31
C GLU A 101 2.86 10.15 0.14
N ALA A 102 4.02 10.56 -0.36
CA ALA A 102 4.78 9.82 -1.35
C ALA A 102 5.16 8.41 -0.83
N PRO A 103 5.22 7.39 -1.70
CA PRO A 103 5.49 6.02 -1.27
C PRO A 103 6.93 5.90 -0.79
N PRO A 104 7.21 5.18 0.32
CA PRO A 104 8.58 4.94 0.77
C PRO A 104 9.42 4.22 -0.29
N ASP A 105 10.75 4.29 -0.18
CA ASP A 105 11.68 3.78 -1.20
C ASP A 105 11.49 2.29 -1.55
N ASN A 106 10.99 1.50 -0.61
CA ASN A 106 10.71 0.08 -0.80
C ASN A 106 9.32 -0.24 -1.36
N TYR A 107 8.43 0.74 -1.48
CA TYR A 107 7.09 0.59 -2.07
C TYR A 107 7.07 1.13 -3.51
N THR A 108 6.65 0.31 -4.46
CA THR A 108 6.50 0.68 -5.87
C THR A 108 5.05 0.47 -6.33
N PRO A 109 4.17 1.47 -6.16
CA PRO A 109 2.85 1.48 -6.79
C PRO A 109 2.96 1.72 -8.31
N GLY A 110 1.86 1.51 -9.04
CA GLY A 110 1.79 1.77 -10.49
C GLY A 110 2.45 0.71 -11.40
N ILE A 111 2.89 -0.42 -10.86
CA ILE A 111 3.49 -1.51 -11.65
C ILE A 111 2.47 -2.20 -12.55
N LEU A 112 1.25 -2.47 -12.07
CA LEU A 112 0.26 -3.20 -12.85
C LEU A 112 -0.18 -2.44 -14.12
N PRO A 113 -0.39 -1.11 -14.11
CA PRO A 113 -0.53 -0.32 -15.34
C PRO A 113 0.59 -0.50 -16.36
N ILE A 114 1.87 -0.40 -15.97
CA ILE A 114 2.99 -0.55 -16.92
C ILE A 114 3.16 -2.01 -17.39
N LEU A 115 2.83 -2.99 -16.55
CA LEU A 115 2.82 -4.41 -16.91
C LEU A 115 1.67 -4.72 -17.88
N LYS A 116 0.48 -4.15 -17.67
CA LYS A 116 -0.68 -4.21 -18.58
C LYS A 116 -0.33 -3.66 -19.96
N ASP A 117 0.34 -2.52 -20.03
CA ASP A 117 0.77 -1.93 -21.31
C ASP A 117 1.91 -2.68 -21.99
N ALA A 118 2.81 -3.30 -21.22
CA ALA A 118 3.80 -4.24 -21.75
C ALA A 118 3.12 -5.50 -22.34
N LEU A 119 2.15 -6.07 -21.63
CA LEU A 119 1.37 -7.24 -22.07
C LEU A 119 0.52 -6.93 -23.32
N LYS A 120 -0.05 -5.72 -23.45
CA LYS A 120 -0.70 -5.27 -24.69
C LYS A 120 0.26 -5.26 -25.87
N GLN A 121 1.51 -4.85 -25.66
CA GLN A 121 2.53 -4.86 -26.71
C GLN A 121 2.97 -6.29 -27.06
N SER A 122 3.14 -7.16 -26.08
CA SER A 122 3.40 -8.60 -26.27
C SER A 122 2.26 -9.31 -27.01
N ASN A 123 1.00 -8.91 -26.77
CA ASN A 123 -0.17 -9.38 -27.51
C ASN A 123 -0.17 -8.90 -28.97
N LYS A 124 0.18 -7.62 -29.24
CA LYS A 124 0.38 -7.12 -30.61
C LYS A 124 1.51 -7.84 -31.36
N LYS A 125 2.58 -8.23 -30.65
CA LYS A 125 3.65 -9.11 -31.17
C LYS A 125 3.20 -10.58 -31.37
N GLY A 126 2.00 -10.95 -30.93
CA GLY A 126 1.46 -12.31 -30.99
C GLY A 126 2.07 -13.30 -29.99
N ALA A 127 2.84 -12.84 -29.00
CA ALA A 127 3.46 -13.70 -27.99
C ALA A 127 2.53 -14.00 -26.81
N THR A 128 1.69 -13.03 -26.42
CA THR A 128 0.64 -13.18 -25.40
C THR A 128 -0.73 -13.35 -26.08
N GLN A 129 -1.48 -14.41 -25.78
CA GLN A 129 -2.87 -14.55 -26.24
C GLN A 129 -3.82 -13.74 -25.35
N ARG A 130 -3.70 -13.91 -24.03
CA ARG A 130 -4.53 -13.26 -23.01
C ARG A 130 -3.69 -12.98 -21.77
N ALA A 131 -3.97 -11.91 -21.03
CA ALA A 131 -3.50 -11.77 -19.66
C ALA A 131 -4.55 -11.09 -18.78
N VAL A 132 -4.57 -11.47 -17.51
CA VAL A 132 -5.47 -10.93 -16.49
C VAL A 132 -4.64 -10.54 -15.29
N LEU A 133 -4.82 -9.30 -14.82
CA LEU A 133 -4.17 -8.76 -13.63
C LEU A 133 -5.18 -8.57 -12.48
N CYS A 134 -4.69 -8.66 -11.24
CA CYS A 134 -5.41 -8.30 -10.03
C CYS A 134 -5.66 -6.79 -9.92
N TYR A 135 -6.30 -6.36 -8.83
CA TYR A 135 -6.61 -4.96 -8.53
C TYR A 135 -5.45 -3.98 -8.83
N GLU A 136 -5.71 -3.02 -9.73
CA GLU A 136 -4.69 -2.26 -10.47
C GLU A 136 -3.73 -1.43 -9.60
N ARG A 137 -4.17 -1.02 -8.41
CA ARG A 137 -3.39 -0.17 -7.48
C ARG A 137 -2.52 -0.96 -6.51
N THR A 138 -2.57 -2.30 -6.52
CA THR A 138 -1.69 -3.17 -5.71
C THR A 138 -0.21 -2.77 -5.86
N PRO A 139 0.48 -2.32 -4.80
CA PRO A 139 1.89 -1.96 -4.86
C PRO A 139 2.80 -3.19 -4.70
N HIS A 140 3.99 -3.14 -5.29
CA HIS A 140 5.08 -4.04 -4.90
C HIS A 140 5.78 -3.48 -3.66
N ILE A 141 6.12 -4.34 -2.70
CA ILE A 141 6.89 -3.98 -1.51
C ILE A 141 8.11 -4.89 -1.43
N TYR A 142 9.30 -4.31 -1.53
CA TYR A 142 10.56 -5.04 -1.38
C TYR A 142 11.01 -5.05 0.10
N ARG A 143 11.72 -6.12 0.48
CA ARG A 143 12.38 -6.28 1.78
C ARG A 143 13.34 -5.12 2.07
N GLU A 144 13.54 -4.79 3.33
CA GLU A 144 14.58 -3.86 3.76
C GLU A 144 15.79 -4.63 4.31
N SER A 145 16.76 -3.92 4.88
CA SER A 145 17.99 -4.51 5.42
C SER A 145 17.77 -5.37 6.68
N PHE A 146 16.72 -5.09 7.46
CA PHE A 146 16.47 -5.79 8.72
C PHE A 146 15.72 -7.13 8.54
N ASP A 147 14.88 -7.24 7.52
CA ASP A 147 14.04 -8.41 7.22
C ASP A 147 14.61 -9.35 6.14
N VAL A 148 15.86 -9.10 5.70
CA VAL A 148 16.58 -9.99 4.76
C VAL A 148 16.62 -11.43 5.27
N GLY A 149 16.15 -12.36 4.43
CA GLY A 149 16.21 -13.82 4.67
C GLY A 149 15.01 -14.39 5.42
N TRP A 150 14.15 -13.56 6.01
CA TRP A 150 12.99 -14.02 6.80
C TRP A 150 11.69 -13.24 6.56
N GLY A 151 11.75 -12.02 6.04
CA GLY A 151 10.62 -11.10 5.89
C GLY A 151 9.61 -11.40 4.79
N CYS A 152 9.76 -12.45 3.99
CA CYS A 152 8.93 -12.65 2.79
C CYS A 152 7.43 -12.76 3.09
N GLY A 153 7.03 -13.57 4.09
CA GLY A 153 5.63 -13.65 4.54
C GLY A 153 5.09 -12.28 4.97
N TYR A 154 5.85 -11.53 5.77
CA TYR A 154 5.51 -10.17 6.22
C TYR A 154 5.31 -9.19 5.06
N ARG A 155 6.23 -9.15 4.08
CA ARG A 155 6.13 -8.24 2.94
C ARG A 155 4.98 -8.61 1.99
N ASN A 156 4.69 -9.91 1.83
CA ASN A 156 3.48 -10.36 1.10
C ASN A 156 2.20 -9.93 1.83
N PHE A 157 2.15 -10.08 3.16
CA PHE A 157 1.06 -9.56 3.99
C PHE A 157 0.87 -8.04 3.82
N LEU A 158 1.94 -7.24 3.81
CA LEU A 158 1.82 -5.79 3.57
C LEU A 158 1.33 -5.46 2.16
N MET A 159 1.74 -6.21 1.13
CA MET A 159 1.22 -6.02 -0.24
C MET A 159 -0.29 -6.30 -0.30
N LEU A 160 -0.77 -7.29 0.46
CA LEU A 160 -2.19 -7.59 0.58
C LEU A 160 -2.95 -6.54 1.37
N CYS A 161 -2.44 -6.10 2.52
CA CYS A 161 -3.06 -5.01 3.29
C CYS A 161 -3.18 -3.73 2.45
N ALA A 162 -2.13 -3.36 1.71
CA ALA A 162 -2.15 -2.17 0.87
C ALA A 162 -3.16 -2.26 -0.29
N ALA A 163 -3.48 -3.47 -0.79
CA ALA A 163 -4.56 -3.68 -1.74
C ALA A 163 -5.95 -3.65 -1.08
N LEU A 164 -6.10 -4.36 0.06
CA LEU A 164 -7.37 -4.49 0.80
C LEU A 164 -7.85 -3.18 1.42
N MET A 165 -6.95 -2.30 1.84
CA MET A 165 -7.27 -0.98 2.40
C MET A 165 -7.53 0.08 1.33
N ASP A 166 -7.15 -0.17 0.08
CA ASP A 166 -7.28 0.79 -1.03
C ASP A 166 -8.42 0.46 -2.02
N GLN A 167 -8.83 -0.81 -2.09
CA GLN A 167 -9.90 -1.26 -2.97
C GLN A 167 -11.28 -0.69 -2.58
N PRO A 168 -12.16 -0.38 -3.56
CA PRO A 168 -13.44 0.27 -3.30
C PRO A 168 -14.62 -0.68 -3.06
N LEU A 169 -14.42 -2.01 -3.15
CA LEU A 169 -15.52 -2.99 -3.08
C LEU A 169 -16.01 -3.22 -1.64
N GLN A 170 -15.08 -3.36 -0.70
CA GLN A 170 -15.37 -3.66 0.70
C GLN A 170 -14.60 -2.71 1.61
N THR A 171 -15.11 -1.49 1.77
CA THR A 171 -14.43 -0.41 2.49
C THR A 171 -14.34 -0.66 4.00
N LEU A 172 -15.19 -1.53 4.56
CA LEU A 172 -15.15 -1.91 5.98
C LEU A 172 -13.88 -2.70 6.37
N TYR A 173 -13.13 -3.23 5.42
CA TYR A 173 -11.82 -3.83 5.71
C TYR A 173 -10.78 -2.80 6.19
N PHE A 174 -10.92 -1.53 5.83
CA PHE A 174 -9.98 -0.49 6.24
C PHE A 174 -9.86 -0.36 7.77
N PRO A 175 -10.94 -0.05 8.53
CA PRO A 175 -10.84 0.12 9.98
C PRO A 175 -10.39 -1.17 10.69
N HIS A 176 -10.79 -2.34 10.19
CA HIS A 176 -10.37 -3.62 10.74
C HIS A 176 -8.88 -3.92 10.56
N LEU A 177 -8.24 -3.43 9.49
CA LEU A 177 -6.80 -3.56 9.28
C LEU A 177 -5.99 -2.46 9.97
N ASP A 178 -6.53 -1.24 10.08
CA ASP A 178 -5.82 -0.08 10.65
C ASP A 178 -5.89 -0.04 12.20
N ASP A 179 -7.05 -0.30 12.80
CA ASP A 179 -7.24 -0.30 14.25
C ASP A 179 -6.93 -1.70 14.85
N PRO A 180 -6.44 -1.80 16.12
CA PRO A 180 -5.90 -0.74 16.97
C PRO A 180 -4.45 -0.36 16.63
N ILE A 181 -3.80 -1.12 15.75
CA ILE A 181 -2.43 -0.86 15.28
C ILE A 181 -2.29 -1.27 13.81
N SER A 182 -1.97 -0.31 12.96
CA SER A 182 -1.86 -0.47 11.50
C SER A 182 -0.88 -1.60 11.09
N PRO A 183 -1.02 -2.16 9.87
CA PRO A 183 -0.11 -3.19 9.37
C PRO A 183 1.35 -2.73 9.45
N SER A 184 2.28 -3.62 9.75
CA SER A 184 3.73 -3.43 9.61
C SER A 184 4.43 -4.79 9.78
N VAL A 185 5.71 -4.94 9.41
CA VAL A 185 6.48 -6.16 9.73
C VAL A 185 6.49 -6.42 11.25
N ARG A 186 6.69 -5.37 12.06
CA ARG A 186 6.69 -5.44 13.54
C ARG A 186 5.30 -5.55 14.14
N ASN A 187 4.31 -4.86 13.60
CA ASN A 187 2.94 -4.94 14.10
C ASN A 187 2.32 -6.30 13.79
N LEU A 188 2.59 -6.94 12.64
CA LEU A 188 2.14 -8.32 12.37
C LEU A 188 2.61 -9.31 13.46
N GLN A 189 3.83 -9.16 13.98
CA GLN A 189 4.30 -10.00 15.11
C GLN A 189 3.43 -9.83 16.35
N ARG A 190 2.92 -8.62 16.61
CA ARG A 190 2.00 -8.31 17.71
C ARG A 190 0.58 -8.79 17.43
N TRP A 191 0.10 -8.65 16.19
CA TRP A 191 -1.22 -9.14 15.75
C TRP A 191 -1.34 -10.64 16.02
N LEU A 192 -0.30 -11.41 15.68
CA LEU A 192 -0.24 -12.86 15.87
C LEU A 192 -0.11 -13.25 17.34
N GLU A 193 0.82 -12.64 18.09
CA GLU A 193 0.93 -12.87 19.54
C GLU A 193 -0.34 -12.47 20.32
N ASP A 194 -1.20 -11.62 19.76
CA ASP A 194 -2.50 -11.28 20.34
C ASP A 194 -3.61 -12.27 19.93
N ALA A 195 -3.69 -12.64 18.65
CA ALA A 195 -4.61 -13.67 18.18
C ALA A 195 -4.42 -15.01 18.92
N TRP A 196 -3.17 -15.42 19.16
CA TRP A 196 -2.87 -16.64 19.93
C TRP A 196 -3.38 -16.58 21.38
N LYS A 197 -3.35 -15.41 22.04
CA LYS A 197 -3.93 -15.24 23.39
C LYS A 197 -5.45 -15.36 23.38
N HIS A 198 -6.09 -15.00 22.28
CA HIS A 198 -7.53 -15.16 22.06
C HIS A 198 -7.93 -16.57 21.57
N GLY A 199 -6.98 -17.51 21.51
CA GLY A 199 -7.20 -18.91 21.21
C GLY A 199 -7.17 -19.28 19.73
N TYR A 200 -6.62 -18.41 18.86
CA TYR A 200 -6.32 -18.81 17.48
C TYR A 200 -5.10 -19.73 17.43
N ASP A 201 -5.18 -20.76 16.60
CA ASP A 201 -4.07 -21.59 16.11
C ASP A 201 -3.03 -22.00 17.16
N ASP A 202 -3.45 -22.76 18.17
CA ASP A 202 -2.55 -23.33 19.18
C ASP A 202 -1.41 -24.17 18.58
N ILE A 203 -1.63 -24.81 17.42
CA ILE A 203 -0.62 -25.62 16.73
C ILE A 203 0.48 -24.72 16.17
N GLY A 204 0.15 -23.76 15.29
CA GLY A 204 1.11 -22.82 14.74
C GLY A 204 1.76 -21.93 15.82
N ALA A 205 1.01 -21.57 16.86
CA ALA A 205 1.55 -20.87 18.02
C ALA A 205 2.63 -21.70 18.73
N ARG A 206 2.40 -22.99 18.99
CA ARG A 206 3.41 -23.89 19.59
C ARG A 206 4.62 -24.10 18.71
N GLU A 207 4.44 -24.28 17.40
CA GLU A 207 5.54 -24.39 16.43
C GLU A 207 6.43 -23.13 16.41
N LEU A 208 5.83 -21.97 16.68
CA LEU A 208 6.51 -20.68 16.81
C LEU A 208 6.81 -20.30 18.27
N GLU A 209 6.79 -21.25 19.21
CA GLU A 209 7.11 -21.08 20.65
C GLU A 209 6.32 -19.95 21.35
N HIS A 210 5.12 -19.65 20.84
CA HIS A 210 4.26 -18.50 21.22
C HIS A 210 5.00 -17.15 21.20
N LYS A 211 6.05 -17.01 20.38
CA LYS A 211 6.93 -15.82 20.38
C LYS A 211 7.37 -15.41 18.99
N LEU A 212 6.93 -14.22 18.56
CA LEU A 212 7.29 -13.58 17.29
C LEU A 212 7.91 -12.19 17.45
N VAL A 213 7.44 -11.37 18.38
CA VAL A 213 7.93 -9.99 18.57
C VAL A 213 9.43 -10.02 18.92
N ASP A 214 10.19 -9.18 18.24
CA ASP A 214 11.66 -9.09 18.27
C ASP A 214 12.42 -10.33 17.73
N THR A 215 11.71 -11.31 17.17
CA THR A 215 12.31 -12.46 16.48
C THR A 215 12.51 -12.19 14.98
N LYS A 216 13.17 -13.15 14.32
CA LYS A 216 13.30 -13.25 12.86
C LYS A 216 12.63 -14.52 12.30
N LYS A 217 11.59 -15.02 12.98
CA LYS A 217 10.87 -16.22 12.52
C LYS A 217 10.13 -15.92 11.22
N LYS A 218 10.27 -16.83 10.25
CA LYS A 218 9.51 -16.81 8.99
C LYS A 218 8.05 -17.07 9.30
N LEU A 219 7.17 -16.49 8.48
CA LEU A 219 5.73 -16.78 8.52
C LEU A 219 5.31 -17.50 7.24
N GLY A 220 4.49 -18.52 7.41
CA GLY A 220 3.75 -19.21 6.36
C GLY A 220 2.34 -18.62 6.18
N THR A 221 1.56 -19.23 5.29
CA THR A 221 0.19 -18.80 4.99
C THR A 221 -0.81 -19.12 6.11
N GLY A 222 -0.51 -20.06 7.02
CA GLY A 222 -1.32 -20.32 8.22
C GLY A 222 -1.36 -19.12 9.16
N GLU A 223 -0.21 -18.58 9.54
CA GLU A 223 -0.16 -17.36 10.36
C GLU A 223 -0.80 -16.18 9.64
N LEU A 224 -0.60 -16.03 8.32
CA LEU A 224 -1.28 -14.96 7.58
C LEU A 224 -2.81 -15.12 7.58
N TYR A 225 -3.34 -16.35 7.50
CA TYR A 225 -4.76 -16.62 7.68
C TYR A 225 -5.24 -16.15 9.05
N VAL A 226 -4.54 -16.51 10.12
CA VAL A 226 -4.85 -16.06 11.50
C VAL A 226 -4.82 -14.54 11.61
N ALA A 227 -3.83 -13.86 11.03
CA ALA A 227 -3.70 -12.41 11.08
C ALA A 227 -4.86 -11.67 10.39
N PHE A 228 -5.41 -12.23 9.32
CA PHE A 228 -6.57 -11.67 8.62
C PHE A 228 -7.90 -12.03 9.30
N THR A 229 -8.10 -13.30 9.68
CA THR A 229 -9.38 -13.75 10.27
C THR A 229 -9.61 -13.25 11.69
N SER A 230 -8.56 -13.10 12.51
CA SER A 230 -8.65 -12.43 13.82
C SER A 230 -9.01 -10.94 13.72
N ARG A 231 -8.84 -10.34 12.53
CA ARG A 231 -9.28 -8.99 12.16
C ARG A 231 -10.50 -8.95 11.26
N LYS A 232 -11.38 -9.96 11.35
CA LYS A 232 -12.64 -10.01 10.60
C LYS A 232 -12.49 -9.99 9.07
N ILE A 233 -11.29 -10.18 8.51
CA ILE A 233 -11.11 -10.22 7.06
C ILE A 233 -11.28 -11.67 6.56
N PRO A 234 -12.31 -11.98 5.76
CA PRO A 234 -12.51 -13.32 5.24
C PRO A 234 -11.47 -13.67 4.15
N CYS A 235 -10.64 -14.65 4.46
CA CYS A 235 -9.69 -15.28 3.55
C CYS A 235 -9.78 -16.80 3.63
N MET A 236 -9.22 -17.48 2.63
CA MET A 236 -9.25 -18.94 2.48
C MET A 236 -7.87 -19.48 2.14
N LEU A 237 -7.55 -20.66 2.68
CA LEU A 237 -6.34 -21.42 2.36
C LEU A 237 -6.64 -22.55 1.37
N VAL A 238 -5.74 -22.73 0.40
CA VAL A 238 -5.77 -23.86 -0.54
C VAL A 238 -4.41 -24.53 -0.56
N GLU A 239 -4.37 -25.83 -0.35
CA GLU A 239 -3.17 -26.67 -0.30
C GLU A 239 -3.09 -27.54 -1.56
N PHE A 240 -1.95 -27.52 -2.24
CA PHE A 240 -1.67 -28.33 -3.42
C PHE A 240 -0.51 -29.29 -3.11
N ASN A 241 -0.75 -30.59 -3.21
CA ASN A 241 0.31 -31.59 -3.25
C ASN A 241 0.48 -32.13 -4.68
N LEU A 242 1.48 -31.61 -5.37
CA LEU A 242 1.78 -31.88 -6.77
C LEU A 242 2.76 -33.05 -6.96
N GLN A 243 3.07 -33.82 -5.90
CA GLN A 243 3.99 -34.97 -6.00
C GLN A 243 3.46 -36.04 -6.96
N ASN A 244 2.14 -36.24 -6.96
CA ASN A 244 1.45 -37.24 -7.79
C ASN A 244 0.50 -36.63 -8.84
N SER A 245 0.46 -35.29 -8.98
CA SER A 245 -0.41 -34.63 -9.96
C SER A 245 0.06 -34.91 -11.39
N PRO A 246 -0.78 -35.48 -12.28
CA PRO A 246 -0.39 -35.72 -13.68
C PRO A 246 -0.11 -34.45 -14.48
N LYS A 247 -0.69 -33.31 -14.06
CA LYS A 247 -0.42 -31.98 -14.63
C LYS A 247 0.70 -31.24 -13.90
N GLY A 248 1.12 -31.72 -12.73
CA GLY A 248 2.12 -31.06 -11.89
C GLY A 248 1.76 -29.61 -11.60
N PHE A 249 2.70 -28.69 -11.83
CA PHE A 249 2.51 -27.26 -11.61
C PHE A 249 1.37 -26.64 -12.43
N ASP A 250 0.98 -27.25 -13.56
CA ASP A 250 -0.07 -26.69 -14.39
C ASP A 250 -1.45 -26.72 -13.68
N THR A 251 -1.73 -27.70 -12.79
CA THR A 251 -2.94 -27.69 -11.90
C THR A 251 -3.06 -26.39 -11.12
N LEU A 252 -1.97 -25.96 -10.47
CA LEU A 252 -1.94 -24.72 -9.70
C LEU A 252 -2.14 -23.50 -10.62
N THR A 253 -1.52 -23.49 -11.81
CA THR A 253 -1.69 -22.37 -12.73
C THR A 253 -3.10 -22.27 -13.32
N GLU A 254 -3.77 -23.40 -13.56
CA GLU A 254 -5.17 -23.46 -13.99
C GLU A 254 -6.10 -22.93 -12.89
N TRP A 255 -5.89 -23.35 -11.63
CA TRP A 255 -6.65 -22.84 -10.48
C TRP A 255 -6.51 -21.33 -10.32
N VAL A 256 -5.28 -20.82 -10.40
CA VAL A 256 -4.99 -19.37 -10.30
C VAL A 256 -5.59 -18.59 -11.47
N ALA A 257 -5.54 -19.14 -12.69
CA ALA A 257 -6.18 -18.53 -13.86
C ALA A 257 -7.71 -18.48 -13.70
N ASN A 258 -8.33 -19.53 -13.13
CA ASN A 258 -9.75 -19.58 -12.82
C ASN A 258 -10.16 -18.57 -11.74
N TYR A 259 -9.33 -18.34 -10.71
CA TYR A 259 -9.60 -17.32 -9.67
C TYR A 259 -9.66 -15.90 -10.25
N PHE A 260 -8.71 -15.55 -11.13
CA PHE A 260 -8.64 -14.23 -11.76
C PHE A 260 -9.63 -14.07 -12.93
N THR A 261 -10.05 -15.15 -13.57
CA THR A 261 -11.00 -15.09 -14.70
C THR A 261 -12.42 -14.91 -14.17
N GLU A 262 -12.93 -13.68 -14.27
CA GLU A 262 -14.36 -13.40 -14.11
C GLU A 262 -15.16 -14.23 -15.12
N LYS A 263 -16.17 -14.97 -14.62
CA LYS A 263 -17.12 -15.68 -15.49
C LYS A 263 -18.04 -14.65 -16.13
N PRO A 264 -18.22 -14.65 -17.46
CA PRO A 264 -19.05 -13.66 -18.13
C PRO A 264 -20.53 -13.80 -17.74
N GLU A 265 -21.07 -12.79 -17.07
CA GLU A 265 -22.52 -12.64 -16.84
C GLU A 265 -23.14 -11.81 -17.98
N GLY A 266 -24.10 -12.39 -18.71
CA GLY A 266 -24.81 -11.73 -19.82
C GLY A 266 -24.50 -12.30 -21.21
N ASP A 267 -24.92 -11.58 -22.26
CA ASP A 267 -24.81 -12.04 -23.65
C ASP A 267 -23.35 -12.19 -24.10
N ILE A 268 -22.98 -13.45 -24.29
CA ILE A 268 -21.67 -13.94 -24.75
C ILE A 268 -21.23 -13.21 -26.02
N ASN A 269 -22.14 -12.91 -26.97
CA ASN A 269 -21.79 -12.25 -28.23
C ASN A 269 -21.38 -10.78 -28.06
N LYS A 270 -21.91 -10.10 -27.04
CA LYS A 270 -21.52 -8.72 -26.71
C LYS A 270 -20.17 -8.71 -26.00
N ILE A 271 -19.97 -9.64 -25.06
CA ILE A 271 -18.73 -9.76 -24.28
C ILE A 271 -17.53 -10.11 -25.20
N LEU A 272 -17.70 -11.08 -26.10
CA LEU A 272 -16.66 -11.49 -27.05
C LEU A 272 -16.23 -10.38 -28.02
N ARG A 273 -17.09 -9.39 -28.31
CA ARG A 273 -16.79 -8.26 -29.22
C ARG A 273 -16.11 -7.08 -28.52
N THR A 274 -16.11 -7.03 -27.19
CA THR A 274 -15.60 -5.88 -26.41
C THR A 274 -14.49 -6.25 -25.42
N ALA A 275 -14.29 -7.53 -25.13
CA ALA A 275 -13.23 -7.99 -24.23
C ALA A 275 -11.83 -7.74 -24.83
N SER A 276 -11.11 -6.78 -24.25
CA SER A 276 -9.66 -6.68 -24.44
C SER A 276 -8.99 -8.03 -24.09
N PRO A 277 -7.99 -8.51 -24.84
CA PRO A 277 -7.24 -9.70 -24.47
C PRO A 277 -6.40 -9.48 -23.20
N ILE A 278 -6.07 -8.22 -22.88
CA ILE A 278 -5.33 -7.84 -21.68
C ILE A 278 -6.25 -7.02 -20.77
N VAL A 279 -6.58 -7.54 -19.59
CA VAL A 279 -7.52 -6.91 -18.64
C VAL A 279 -6.95 -6.82 -17.24
N THR A 280 -7.55 -5.93 -16.44
CA THR A 280 -7.34 -5.81 -15.01
C THR A 280 -8.69 -6.01 -14.34
N THR A 281 -8.71 -6.69 -13.21
CA THR A 281 -9.92 -7.06 -12.46
C THR A 281 -9.94 -6.38 -11.10
N ASN A 282 -11.06 -6.48 -10.38
CA ASN A 282 -11.13 -6.05 -8.98
C ASN A 282 -10.75 -7.17 -8.00
N LYS A 283 -10.29 -8.34 -8.48
CA LYS A 283 -9.81 -9.44 -7.65
C LYS A 283 -8.56 -9.03 -6.87
N MET A 284 -8.50 -9.37 -5.59
CA MET A 284 -7.28 -9.20 -4.80
C MET A 284 -6.18 -10.15 -5.27
N PRO A 285 -4.89 -9.81 -5.11
CA PRO A 285 -3.80 -10.75 -5.39
C PRO A 285 -3.84 -11.96 -4.45
N ILE A 286 -3.09 -13.01 -4.79
CA ILE A 286 -3.00 -14.26 -4.00
C ILE A 286 -1.60 -14.37 -3.40
N ILE A 287 -1.48 -14.70 -2.11
CA ILE A 287 -0.17 -15.10 -1.56
C ILE A 287 0.06 -16.57 -1.88
N MET A 288 1.18 -16.89 -2.53
CA MET A 288 1.64 -18.26 -2.75
C MET A 288 2.88 -18.54 -1.90
N GLN A 289 2.74 -19.51 -1.00
CA GLN A 289 3.80 -20.09 -0.19
C GLN A 289 4.31 -21.39 -0.84
N TYR A 290 5.61 -21.59 -0.79
CA TYR A 290 6.28 -22.86 -1.05
C TYR A 290 7.47 -23.02 -0.11
N GLU A 291 8.04 -24.22 0.01
CA GLU A 291 9.11 -24.48 0.99
C GLU A 291 10.31 -23.53 0.78
N GLY A 292 10.53 -22.65 1.78
CA GLY A 292 11.63 -21.69 1.85
C GLY A 292 11.27 -20.22 1.54
N HIS A 293 10.22 -19.93 0.75
CA HIS A 293 9.88 -18.57 0.28
C HIS A 293 8.39 -18.40 -0.09
N SER A 294 7.92 -17.15 -0.12
CA SER A 294 6.58 -16.79 -0.61
C SER A 294 6.58 -15.57 -1.53
N VAL A 295 5.60 -15.51 -2.42
CA VAL A 295 5.39 -14.42 -3.38
C VAL A 295 3.91 -14.02 -3.43
N THR A 296 3.62 -12.84 -3.95
CA THR A 296 2.26 -12.36 -4.18
C THR A 296 1.95 -12.46 -5.68
N ILE A 297 1.07 -13.38 -6.08
CA ILE A 297 0.60 -13.51 -7.46
C ILE A 297 -0.37 -12.36 -7.76
N VAL A 298 -0.06 -11.62 -8.82
CA VAL A 298 -0.80 -10.43 -9.28
C VAL A 298 -1.51 -10.64 -10.62
N GLY A 299 -1.49 -11.86 -11.15
CA GLY A 299 -2.20 -12.20 -12.39
C GLY A 299 -1.61 -13.41 -13.12
N TYR A 300 -2.05 -13.60 -14.36
CA TYR A 300 -1.53 -14.64 -15.25
C TYR A 300 -1.45 -14.16 -16.71
N GLU A 301 -0.60 -14.82 -17.48
CA GLU A 301 -0.43 -14.65 -18.93
C GLU A 301 -0.58 -16.00 -19.64
N LEU A 302 -1.57 -16.12 -20.51
CA LEU A 302 -1.68 -17.21 -21.48
C LEU A 302 -0.79 -16.88 -22.70
N ALA A 303 0.31 -17.60 -22.85
CA ALA A 303 1.24 -17.42 -23.97
C ALA A 303 0.72 -18.06 -25.27
N LYS A 304 1.30 -17.69 -26.42
CA LYS A 304 0.97 -18.26 -27.74
C LYS A 304 0.98 -19.79 -27.77
N SER A 305 1.87 -20.42 -27.00
CA SER A 305 1.98 -21.88 -26.87
C SER A 305 0.83 -22.57 -26.12
N GLY A 306 -0.14 -21.82 -25.59
CA GLY A 306 -1.18 -22.34 -24.70
C GLY A 306 -0.74 -22.47 -23.23
N LYS A 307 0.55 -22.22 -22.92
CA LYS A 307 1.05 -22.27 -21.54
C LYS A 307 0.60 -21.06 -20.72
N ILE A 308 0.03 -21.32 -19.54
CA ILE A 308 -0.22 -20.31 -18.51
C ILE A 308 1.10 -19.99 -17.78
N ASN A 309 1.41 -18.71 -17.62
CA ASN A 309 2.54 -18.21 -16.84
C ASN A 309 1.99 -17.30 -15.75
N LEU A 310 2.38 -17.52 -14.50
CA LEU A 310 1.96 -16.65 -13.40
C LEU A 310 2.78 -15.36 -13.40
N LEU A 311 2.12 -14.26 -13.04
CA LEU A 311 2.73 -12.95 -12.84
C LEU A 311 2.74 -12.67 -11.34
N ALA A 312 3.91 -12.37 -10.76
CA ALA A 312 4.08 -12.30 -9.32
C ALA A 312 5.02 -11.17 -8.87
N PHE A 313 4.66 -10.55 -7.77
CA PHE A 313 5.49 -9.68 -6.96
C PHE A 313 6.30 -10.53 -5.98
N ASN A 314 7.62 -10.53 -6.15
CA ASN A 314 8.55 -11.19 -5.25
C ASN A 314 9.19 -10.14 -4.31
N PRO A 315 8.96 -10.20 -2.99
CA PRO A 315 9.50 -9.21 -2.06
C PRO A 315 11.03 -9.25 -1.92
N SER A 316 11.69 -10.33 -2.39
CA SER A 316 13.15 -10.43 -2.39
C SER A 316 13.82 -9.62 -3.51
N ASN A 317 13.07 -9.26 -4.56
CA ASN A 317 13.57 -8.61 -5.76
C ASN A 317 13.36 -7.09 -5.68
N ARG A 318 14.43 -6.29 -5.79
CA ARG A 318 14.31 -4.84 -5.98
C ARG A 318 13.86 -4.57 -7.42
N VAL A 319 12.88 -3.69 -7.61
CA VAL A 319 12.43 -3.25 -8.94
C VAL A 319 13.56 -2.47 -9.63
N ASP A 320 13.77 -2.73 -10.92
CA ASP A 320 14.72 -2.00 -11.77
C ASP A 320 14.38 -0.51 -11.80
N GLU A 321 15.37 0.37 -11.71
CA GLU A 321 15.13 1.80 -11.50
C GLU A 321 14.30 2.43 -12.63
N ILE A 322 14.51 2.02 -13.89
CA ILE A 322 13.74 2.53 -15.04
C ILE A 322 12.27 2.09 -14.93
N ILE A 323 12.02 0.84 -14.52
CA ILE A 323 10.68 0.30 -14.27
C ILE A 323 10.01 1.02 -13.09
N ARG A 324 10.74 1.26 -11.99
CA ARG A 324 10.25 1.99 -10.81
C ARG A 324 9.86 3.43 -11.17
N GLN A 325 10.73 4.17 -11.85
CA GLN A 325 10.45 5.55 -12.25
C GLN A 325 9.23 5.62 -13.19
N ALA A 326 9.10 4.70 -14.14
CA ALA A 326 7.92 4.60 -15.00
C ALA A 326 6.63 4.34 -14.18
N ALA A 327 6.67 3.40 -13.24
CA ALA A 327 5.53 3.06 -12.37
C ALA A 327 5.08 4.26 -11.52
N LEU A 328 6.01 5.00 -10.92
CA LEU A 328 5.72 6.21 -10.13
C LEU A 328 5.11 7.35 -10.97
N ASN A 329 5.57 7.55 -12.21
CA ASN A 329 4.98 8.54 -13.13
C ASN A 329 3.54 8.17 -13.52
N VAL A 330 3.22 6.87 -13.67
CA VAL A 330 1.81 6.45 -13.89
C VAL A 330 0.99 6.64 -12.61
N SER A 331 1.52 6.23 -11.45
CA SER A 331 0.78 6.35 -10.18
C SER A 331 0.40 7.80 -9.85
N THR A 332 1.24 8.78 -10.20
CA THR A 332 0.97 10.21 -9.98
C THR A 332 -0.03 10.81 -10.98
N SER A 333 -0.13 10.27 -12.20
CA SER A 333 -1.08 10.75 -13.22
C SER A 333 -2.50 10.18 -13.06
N VAL A 334 -2.66 9.04 -12.38
CA VAL A 334 -3.96 8.39 -12.11
C VAL A 334 -4.68 9.01 -10.89
N GLY A 335 -4.56 10.34 -10.71
CA GLY A 335 -5.35 11.09 -9.72
C GLY A 335 -4.78 11.13 -8.30
N TRP A 336 -3.51 10.80 -8.09
CA TRP A 336 -2.83 10.93 -6.78
C TRP A 336 -2.36 12.38 -6.49
N ALA A 337 -3.06 13.38 -7.04
CA ALA A 337 -2.73 14.79 -6.90
C ALA A 337 -3.79 15.52 -6.08
N SER A 338 -3.61 15.53 -4.75
CA SER A 338 -4.21 16.50 -3.83
C SER A 338 -3.28 16.61 -2.62
N SER A 339 -2.52 17.68 -2.40
CA SER A 339 -2.56 19.01 -3.03
C SER A 339 -1.17 19.50 -3.39
N SER A 340 -0.98 20.01 -4.61
CA SER A 340 0.19 20.82 -4.92
C SER A 340 0.11 22.11 -4.11
N SER A 341 1.11 22.34 -3.26
CA SER A 341 1.22 23.57 -2.48
C SER A 341 1.20 24.78 -3.42
N VAL A 342 0.27 25.71 -3.16
CA VAL A 342 0.19 26.97 -3.90
C VAL A 342 1.43 27.79 -3.53
N SER A 343 2.47 27.70 -4.34
CA SER A 343 3.66 28.55 -4.23
C SER A 343 3.25 29.98 -4.57
N LEU A 344 3.00 30.76 -3.52
CA LEU A 344 2.51 32.14 -3.59
C LEU A 344 3.54 33.03 -4.31
N GLY A 345 3.43 33.11 -5.63
CA GLY A 345 4.29 33.93 -6.47
C GLY A 345 4.15 35.40 -6.09
N LYS A 346 5.21 35.96 -5.46
CA LYS A 346 5.27 37.39 -5.11
C LYS A 346 5.17 38.24 -6.38
N THR A 347 4.00 38.81 -6.62
CA THR A 347 3.77 39.82 -7.65
C THR A 347 4.55 41.10 -7.30
N ARG A 348 5.76 41.21 -7.85
CA ARG A 348 6.48 42.49 -7.93
C ARG A 348 5.69 43.41 -8.85
N ARG A 349 5.16 44.50 -8.29
CA ARG A 349 4.60 45.61 -9.06
C ARG A 349 5.67 46.19 -9.99
N SER A 350 5.33 46.36 -11.26
CA SER A 350 6.00 47.30 -12.16
C SER A 350 4.96 48.27 -12.71
N ASP A 351 5.08 49.54 -12.34
CA ASP A 351 4.31 50.60 -12.97
C ASP A 351 4.81 50.82 -14.40
N ARG A 352 3.89 50.84 -15.38
CA ARG A 352 3.98 51.84 -16.45
C ARG A 352 2.63 52.14 -17.12
N SER A 353 2.42 53.44 -17.29
CA SER A 353 1.22 54.08 -17.83
C SER A 353 1.06 53.92 -19.33
N LYS A 354 -0.20 53.99 -19.80
CA LYS A 354 -0.60 53.95 -21.21
C LYS A 354 -0.18 55.20 -22.00
N SER A 355 -0.03 55.03 -23.31
CA SER A 355 0.32 56.06 -24.30
C SER A 355 -0.76 57.13 -24.53
N PRO A 356 -0.40 58.32 -25.06
CA PRO A 356 -1.34 59.29 -25.62
C PRO A 356 -1.62 59.06 -27.12
N ALA A 357 -2.68 59.70 -27.64
CA ALA A 357 -3.20 59.57 -29.00
C ALA A 357 -2.58 60.61 -30.00
N PRO A 358 -2.80 60.47 -31.33
CA PRO A 358 -1.86 60.97 -32.36
C PRO A 358 -2.27 62.28 -33.07
N LYS A 359 -1.39 62.82 -33.93
CA LYS A 359 -1.79 63.64 -35.11
C LYS A 359 -0.68 63.85 -36.19
N LYS A 360 -1.06 63.56 -37.44
CA LYS A 360 -0.72 64.21 -38.74
C LYS A 360 0.70 64.14 -39.39
N ARG A 361 0.69 63.54 -40.60
CA ARG A 361 1.31 63.95 -41.90
C ARG A 361 2.80 64.35 -41.99
N SER A 362 3.58 63.63 -42.83
CA SER A 362 3.95 64.07 -44.20
C SER A 362 4.65 62.95 -45.00
N ARG A 363 4.85 63.15 -46.32
CA ARG A 363 5.63 62.33 -47.28
C ARG A 363 7.15 62.46 -46.99
N THR A 364 8.08 61.61 -47.46
CA THR A 364 8.40 61.29 -48.89
C THR A 364 9.35 60.08 -49.00
N ASN A 365 9.44 59.48 -50.19
CA ASN A 365 10.32 58.35 -50.57
C ASN A 365 11.82 58.54 -50.21
N GLN A 366 12.50 57.45 -49.85
CA GLN A 366 13.67 56.88 -50.57
C GLN A 366 14.18 55.60 -49.87
N ASP A 367 14.78 54.73 -50.67
CA ASP A 367 15.47 53.46 -50.36
C ASP A 367 16.79 53.50 -51.17
N PRO A 368 17.83 52.69 -50.92
CA PRO A 368 18.22 51.92 -49.72
C PRO A 368 19.65 52.26 -49.23
N ASP A 369 20.12 51.70 -48.09
CA ASP A 369 21.48 51.11 -48.01
C ASP A 369 21.67 50.15 -46.81
N ASP A 370 22.78 49.41 -46.85
CA ASP A 370 23.10 48.17 -46.12
C ASP A 370 23.39 48.30 -44.61
N GLY A 371 23.25 47.20 -43.88
CA GLY A 371 23.38 47.16 -42.42
C GLY A 371 23.19 45.78 -41.78
N ILE A 372 23.88 44.74 -42.29
CA ILE A 372 23.86 43.38 -41.70
C ILE A 372 24.33 43.41 -40.23
N VAL A 373 23.43 43.04 -39.31
CA VAL A 373 23.77 42.66 -37.93
C VAL A 373 23.31 41.22 -37.70
N SER A 374 24.27 40.31 -37.67
CA SER A 374 24.02 38.89 -37.35
C SER A 374 23.60 38.74 -35.89
N ILE A 375 22.36 38.30 -35.66
CA ILE A 375 21.90 37.79 -34.37
C ILE A 375 22.15 36.28 -34.37
N PRO A 376 22.85 35.69 -33.37
CA PRO A 376 23.12 34.26 -33.35
C PRO A 376 21.90 33.45 -32.88
N ASP A 377 21.29 32.72 -33.79
CA ASP A 377 20.21 31.75 -33.54
C ASP A 377 20.67 30.65 -32.56
N SER A 378 20.50 30.88 -31.26
CA SER A 378 21.03 30.01 -30.20
C SER A 378 20.06 29.71 -29.07
N GLU A 379 18.84 30.26 -29.10
CA GLU A 379 17.81 29.99 -28.09
C GLU A 379 16.84 28.85 -28.50
N ASP A 380 16.56 28.68 -29.80
CA ASP A 380 15.63 27.64 -30.28
C ASP A 380 16.22 26.22 -30.23
N GLU A 381 17.51 26.02 -30.59
CA GLU A 381 18.17 24.72 -30.40
C GLU A 381 18.20 24.29 -28.92
N ASN A 382 18.26 25.26 -28.00
CA ASN A 382 18.28 24.97 -26.57
C ASN A 382 16.88 24.57 -26.06
N LEU A 383 15.81 25.08 -26.69
CA LEU A 383 14.44 24.66 -26.38
C LEU A 383 14.09 23.29 -27.01
N GLU A 384 14.58 23.00 -28.22
CA GLU A 384 14.48 21.65 -28.79
C GLU A 384 15.33 20.63 -28.00
N ASN A 385 16.56 20.99 -27.60
CA ASN A 385 17.39 20.12 -26.77
C ASN A 385 16.84 19.97 -25.35
N ALA A 386 16.18 20.98 -24.77
CA ALA A 386 15.43 20.82 -23.52
C ALA A 386 14.23 19.88 -23.68
N ARG A 387 13.47 19.98 -24.79
CA ARG A 387 12.37 19.06 -25.10
C ARG A 387 12.87 17.63 -25.38
N ARG A 388 14.00 17.45 -26.07
CA ARG A 388 14.67 16.15 -26.28
C ARG A 388 15.28 15.58 -25.00
N ALA A 389 15.86 16.41 -24.13
CA ALA A 389 16.42 15.99 -22.84
C ALA A 389 15.33 15.56 -21.84
N VAL A 390 14.19 16.27 -21.82
CA VAL A 390 13.00 15.83 -21.06
C VAL A 390 12.41 14.53 -21.64
N SER A 391 12.56 14.31 -22.95
CA SER A 391 12.14 13.08 -23.65
C SER A 391 13.09 11.87 -23.49
N LEU A 392 14.19 12.00 -22.74
CA LEU A 392 15.15 10.90 -22.49
C LEU A 392 14.95 10.19 -21.13
N LYS A 393 13.78 10.35 -20.50
CA LYS A 393 13.28 9.35 -19.54
C LYS A 393 12.95 8.07 -20.32
N SER A 394 13.89 7.13 -20.36
CA SER A 394 13.75 5.89 -21.13
C SER A 394 12.48 5.13 -20.75
N THR A 395 11.58 4.97 -21.73
CA THR A 395 10.43 4.07 -21.57
C THR A 395 10.94 2.65 -21.34
N PRO A 396 10.49 1.93 -20.29
CA PRO A 396 11.02 0.61 -20.00
C PRO A 396 10.67 -0.37 -21.13
N ASP A 397 11.64 -1.19 -21.53
CA ASP A 397 11.43 -2.27 -22.52
C ASP A 397 10.27 -3.18 -22.05
N PRO A 398 9.18 -3.32 -22.83
CA PRO A 398 8.06 -4.21 -22.52
C PRO A 398 8.50 -5.64 -22.18
N ASP A 399 9.49 -6.16 -22.90
CA ASP A 399 9.92 -7.54 -22.74
C ASP A 399 10.76 -7.68 -21.45
N LYS A 400 11.48 -6.63 -21.02
CA LYS A 400 12.11 -6.53 -19.69
C LYS A 400 11.07 -6.42 -18.57
N VAL A 401 10.00 -5.63 -18.74
CA VAL A 401 8.92 -5.50 -17.76
C VAL A 401 8.23 -6.84 -17.52
N ILE A 402 7.81 -7.54 -18.58
CA ILE A 402 7.15 -8.85 -18.44
C ILE A 402 8.10 -9.86 -17.78
N ARG A 403 9.37 -9.91 -18.20
CA ARG A 403 10.36 -10.83 -17.60
C ARG A 403 10.65 -10.55 -16.12
N ALA A 404 10.57 -9.29 -15.67
CA ALA A 404 10.80 -8.93 -14.27
C ALA A 404 9.72 -9.46 -13.31
N PHE A 405 8.47 -9.62 -13.79
CA PHE A 405 7.33 -10.06 -12.99
C PHE A 405 6.79 -11.44 -13.36
N LYS A 406 7.30 -12.09 -14.41
CA LYS A 406 6.97 -13.49 -14.73
C LYS A 406 7.58 -14.43 -13.68
N LEU A 407 6.74 -15.22 -13.04
CA LEU A 407 7.17 -16.21 -12.04
C LEU A 407 7.92 -17.35 -12.73
N ASN A 408 9.16 -17.58 -12.30
CA ASN A 408 9.88 -18.81 -12.60
C ASN A 408 9.58 -19.82 -11.48
N PRO A 409 8.83 -20.91 -11.75
CA PRO A 409 8.52 -21.89 -10.72
C PRO A 409 9.79 -22.57 -10.20
N PRO A 410 9.93 -22.81 -8.89
CA PRO A 410 11.05 -23.57 -8.35
C PRO A 410 11.02 -25.01 -8.89
N LYS A 411 12.16 -25.50 -9.43
CA LYS A 411 12.22 -26.80 -10.13
C LYS A 411 12.00 -28.04 -9.26
N LEU A 412 11.89 -27.90 -7.93
CA LEU A 412 11.98 -28.98 -6.94
C LEU A 412 10.97 -28.83 -5.79
N LYS A 413 9.81 -28.21 -6.04
CA LYS A 413 8.77 -28.00 -5.02
C LYS A 413 7.50 -28.69 -5.45
N HIS A 414 6.99 -29.55 -4.57
CA HIS A 414 5.77 -30.33 -4.79
C HIS A 414 4.61 -29.82 -3.93
N GLU A 415 4.90 -29.13 -2.82
CA GLU A 415 3.90 -28.56 -1.92
C GLU A 415 3.83 -27.05 -2.08
N TYR A 416 2.61 -26.55 -2.28
CA TYR A 416 2.29 -25.14 -2.40
C TYR A 416 1.03 -24.85 -1.58
N GLN A 417 0.99 -23.68 -0.95
CA GLN A 417 -0.24 -23.19 -0.30
C GLN A 417 -0.57 -21.80 -0.82
N LEU A 418 -1.85 -21.57 -1.14
CA LEU A 418 -2.38 -20.28 -1.57
C LEU A 418 -3.23 -19.69 -0.44
N LEU A 419 -3.13 -18.38 -0.25
CA LEU A 419 -4.06 -17.58 0.55
C LEU A 419 -4.71 -16.52 -0.34
N TYR A 420 -6.03 -16.52 -0.40
CA TYR A 420 -6.84 -15.59 -1.21
C TYR A 420 -8.03 -15.03 -0.42
N PHE A 421 -8.63 -13.96 -0.92
CA PHE A 421 -9.72 -13.24 -0.26
C PHE A 421 -11.04 -13.46 -0.99
N THR A 422 -12.11 -13.72 -0.24
CA THR A 422 -13.45 -13.95 -0.81
C THR A 422 -14.19 -12.65 -1.12
N MET A 423 -13.74 -11.52 -0.52
CA MET A 423 -14.35 -10.19 -0.66
C MET A 423 -15.82 -10.11 -0.20
N GLY A 424 -16.21 -10.94 0.76
CA GLY A 424 -17.51 -10.85 1.44
C GLY A 424 -17.55 -9.74 2.49
N ASP A 425 -18.55 -9.79 3.38
CA ASP A 425 -18.61 -8.90 4.54
C ASP A 425 -17.57 -9.25 5.61
N PRO A 426 -17.18 -8.30 6.48
CA PRO A 426 -16.32 -8.60 7.61
C PRO A 426 -16.96 -9.68 8.50
N LEU A 427 -16.15 -10.65 8.92
CA LEU A 427 -16.60 -11.80 9.70
C LEU A 427 -17.35 -11.36 10.97
N SER A 428 -18.50 -11.98 11.22
CA SER A 428 -19.17 -11.92 12.51
C SER A 428 -18.32 -12.54 13.63
N ASP A 429 -18.65 -12.24 14.90
CA ASP A 429 -17.92 -12.81 16.04
C ASP A 429 -18.06 -14.35 16.11
N GLU A 430 -19.17 -14.90 15.61
CA GLU A 430 -19.39 -16.34 15.47
C GLU A 430 -18.42 -16.94 14.44
N GLU A 431 -18.43 -16.40 13.21
CA GLU A 431 -17.51 -16.82 12.14
C GLU A 431 -16.03 -16.66 12.50
N GLN A 432 -15.69 -15.62 13.28
CA GLN A 432 -14.33 -15.45 13.83
C GLN A 432 -13.95 -16.59 14.78
N ASN A 433 -14.86 -17.02 15.65
CA ASN A 433 -14.62 -18.10 16.61
C ASN A 433 -14.47 -19.46 15.90
N GLU A 434 -15.25 -19.73 14.85
CA GLU A 434 -15.10 -20.94 14.01
C GLU A 434 -13.71 -21.02 13.37
N ARG A 435 -13.13 -19.88 13.00
CA ARG A 435 -11.84 -19.76 12.29
C ARG A 435 -10.62 -19.72 13.22
N LYS A 436 -10.81 -20.02 14.51
CA LYS A 436 -9.71 -20.20 15.47
C LYS A 436 -8.88 -21.45 15.19
N VAL A 437 -9.47 -22.47 14.57
CA VAL A 437 -8.73 -23.64 14.06
C VAL A 437 -8.47 -23.43 12.58
N VAL A 438 -7.21 -23.56 12.16
CA VAL A 438 -6.79 -23.33 10.78
C VAL A 438 -7.06 -24.57 9.93
N TYR A 439 -7.78 -24.38 8.82
CA TYR A 439 -8.08 -25.44 7.84
C TYR A 439 -7.72 -24.98 6.42
N SER A 440 -7.27 -25.92 5.58
CA SER A 440 -7.05 -25.74 4.15
C SER A 440 -8.06 -26.53 3.32
N VAL A 441 -8.48 -25.97 2.18
CA VAL A 441 -9.07 -26.76 1.10
C VAL A 441 -7.93 -27.51 0.41
N ARG A 442 -8.06 -28.81 0.21
CA ARG A 442 -7.06 -29.60 -0.53
C ARG A 442 -7.46 -29.76 -1.99
N GLU A 443 -6.54 -29.43 -2.88
CA GLU A 443 -6.62 -29.67 -4.33
C GLU A 443 -5.57 -30.73 -4.71
N CYS A 444 -5.92 -31.67 -5.60
CA CYS A 444 -5.09 -32.80 -6.01
C CYS A 444 -4.85 -32.80 -7.54
#